data_AF-A0A433BCF8-F1
#
_entry.id   AF-A0A433BCF8-F1
#
_cell.length_a   1.000
_cell.length_b   1.000
_cell.length_c   1.000
_cell.angle_alpha   90.00
_cell.angle_beta   90.00
_cell.angle_gamma   90.00
#
_symmetry.space_group_name_H-M   'P 1'
#
loop_
_entity.id
_entity.type
_entity.pdbx_description
1 polymer ?
#
loop_
_entity_poly.entity_id
_entity_poly.type
_entity_poly.pdbx_seq_one_letter_code
_entity_poly.pdbx_strand_id
1 'polypeptide(L)'
;MREYHRNHPWRLSEGGLYVPHAYWNMTPESLSYWDDVGFILNGRRFIVWWRHPRYLYQARIESMAWEEAGEGPRDEWLFEGGTTNYKHVGKSGKRKKVSSYTSRSPSEEQRLHYDKLGQIETRLKKDGIDQEVRPSWKWGRLSWAMGINLVAPLEVRNEQEVAEVAHLARKLILRQITLEQEFPGFVYDRYDWLKDQGREPAPSLLGQP
;
A
#
# COMPACT_ATOMS: atom_id res chain seq x y z
N MET A 1 -27.24 -6.22 1.60
CA MET A 1 -26.34 -5.45 0.71
C MET A 1 -27.04 -4.25 0.07
N ARG A 2 -28.13 -4.43 -0.71
CA ARG A 2 -28.85 -3.31 -1.37
C ARG A 2 -29.37 -2.23 -0.41
N GLU A 3 -29.81 -2.59 0.79
CA GLU A 3 -30.32 -1.63 1.79
C GLU A 3 -29.21 -0.78 2.42
N TYR A 4 -28.11 -1.40 2.85
CA TYR A 4 -26.91 -0.69 3.29
C TYR A 4 -26.44 0.32 2.23
N HIS A 5 -26.47 -0.07 0.95
CA HIS A 5 -26.07 0.81 -0.16
C HIS A 5 -26.99 2.01 -0.37
N ARG A 6 -28.29 1.88 -0.12
CA ARG A 6 -29.23 3.02 -0.21
C ARG A 6 -28.95 4.06 0.87
N ASN A 7 -28.55 3.62 2.06
CA ASN A 7 -28.31 4.51 3.20
C ASN A 7 -26.87 5.06 3.27
N HIS A 8 -25.95 4.52 2.46
CA HIS A 8 -24.54 4.92 2.44
C HIS A 8 -24.05 5.15 1.00
N PRO A 9 -24.63 6.08 0.23
CA PRO A 9 -24.26 6.29 -1.17
C PRO A 9 -22.79 6.73 -1.29
N TRP A 10 -22.07 6.16 -2.26
CA TRP A 10 -20.76 6.67 -2.62
C TRP A 10 -20.90 8.00 -3.36
N ARG A 11 -20.00 8.93 -3.04
CA ARG A 11 -19.79 10.13 -3.85
C ARG A 11 -18.94 9.70 -5.04
N LEU A 12 -19.55 9.65 -6.22
CA LEU A 12 -18.87 9.23 -7.43
C LEU A 12 -18.35 10.47 -8.18
N SER A 13 -17.18 10.33 -8.81
CA SER A 13 -16.68 11.27 -9.81
C SER A 13 -17.57 11.27 -11.05
N GLU A 14 -17.33 12.20 -11.98
CA GLU A 14 -18.04 12.25 -13.28
C GLU A 14 -17.91 10.93 -14.06
N GLY A 15 -16.77 10.23 -13.93
CA GLY A 15 -16.54 8.90 -14.51
C GLY A 15 -17.26 7.76 -13.79
N GLY A 16 -18.07 8.04 -12.77
CA GLY A 16 -18.79 7.03 -11.99
C GLY A 16 -17.90 6.23 -11.04
N LEU A 17 -16.73 6.78 -10.66
CA LEU A 17 -15.76 6.12 -9.78
C LEU A 17 -15.84 6.69 -8.37
N TYR A 18 -15.65 5.83 -7.38
CA TYR A 18 -15.38 6.22 -6.01
C TYR A 18 -13.86 6.23 -5.82
N VAL A 19 -13.27 7.40 -5.65
CA VAL A 19 -11.82 7.60 -5.45
C VAL A 19 -11.63 8.20 -4.06
N PRO A 20 -11.08 7.44 -3.09
CA PRO A 20 -10.90 7.93 -1.72
C PRO A 20 -9.59 8.68 -1.51
N HIS A 21 -8.63 8.54 -2.43
CA HIS A 21 -7.34 9.19 -2.38
C HIS A 21 -7.32 10.49 -3.18
N ALA A 22 -6.38 11.37 -2.83
CA ALA A 22 -6.12 12.61 -3.54
C ALA A 22 -4.66 12.64 -4.00
N TYR A 23 -4.41 13.16 -5.19
CA TYR A 23 -3.12 13.08 -5.89
C TYR A 23 -2.30 14.38 -5.87
N TRP A 24 -2.59 15.30 -4.94
CA TRP A 24 -2.01 16.65 -4.91
C TRP A 24 -0.48 16.69 -4.74
N ASN A 25 0.12 15.59 -4.29
CA ASN A 25 1.56 15.43 -4.07
C ASN A 25 2.26 14.51 -5.09
N MET A 26 1.56 14.07 -6.13
CA MET A 26 2.14 13.21 -7.16
C MET A 26 2.53 14.00 -8.41
N THR A 27 3.65 13.61 -9.01
CA THR A 27 4.15 14.14 -10.29
C THR A 27 4.17 13.02 -11.34
N PRO A 28 4.30 13.35 -12.64
CA PRO A 28 4.43 12.33 -13.69
C PRO A 28 5.60 11.36 -13.47
N GLU A 29 6.65 11.79 -12.78
CA GLU A 29 7.85 10.99 -12.46
C GLU A 29 7.72 10.19 -11.16
N SER A 30 6.62 10.38 -10.43
CA SER A 30 6.37 9.63 -9.20
C SER A 30 6.12 8.16 -9.49
N LEU A 31 6.73 7.29 -8.71
CA LEU A 31 6.47 5.85 -8.75
C LEU A 31 5.22 5.50 -7.94
N SER A 32 4.30 4.74 -8.51
CA SER A 32 3.07 4.32 -7.82
C SER A 32 3.23 2.98 -7.13
N TYR A 33 2.68 2.84 -5.92
CA TYR A 33 2.84 1.63 -5.10
C TYR A 33 1.53 0.91 -4.88
N TRP A 34 0.49 1.64 -4.51
CA TRP A 34 -0.83 1.10 -4.25
C TRP A 34 -1.84 2.24 -4.37
N ASP A 35 -3.10 1.85 -4.59
CA ASP A 35 -4.24 2.75 -4.55
C ASP A 35 -5.51 1.92 -4.39
N ASP A 36 -6.64 2.58 -4.15
CA ASP A 36 -7.93 1.94 -4.22
C ASP A 36 -9.00 2.75 -4.96
N VAL A 37 -9.86 2.02 -5.67
CA VAL A 37 -10.91 2.61 -6.50
C VAL A 37 -12.16 1.75 -6.48
N GLY A 38 -13.29 2.41 -6.33
CA GLY A 38 -14.60 1.80 -6.36
C GLY A 38 -15.36 2.12 -7.63
N PHE A 39 -16.24 1.21 -8.06
CA PHE A 39 -17.20 1.48 -9.12
C PHE A 39 -18.47 0.65 -8.93
N ILE A 40 -19.51 1.00 -9.69
CA ILE A 40 -20.76 0.25 -9.76
C ILE A 40 -20.82 -0.52 -11.08
N LEU A 41 -21.13 -1.81 -10.99
CA LEU A 41 -21.36 -2.70 -12.13
C LEU A 41 -22.61 -3.55 -11.84
N ASN A 42 -23.60 -3.49 -12.73
CA ASN A 42 -24.88 -4.21 -12.62
C ASN A 42 -25.57 -4.01 -11.25
N GLY A 43 -25.56 -2.76 -10.75
CA GLY A 43 -26.14 -2.40 -9.46
C GLY A 43 -25.41 -2.95 -8.23
N ARG A 44 -24.19 -3.46 -8.38
CA ARG A 44 -23.33 -3.92 -7.28
C ARG A 44 -22.10 -3.03 -7.16
N ARG A 45 -21.67 -2.78 -5.93
CA ARG A 45 -20.41 -2.09 -5.64
C ARG A 45 -19.24 -3.04 -5.76
N PHE A 46 -18.20 -2.57 -6.43
CA PHE A 46 -16.89 -3.18 -6.47
C PHE A 46 -15.91 -2.20 -5.85
N ILE A 47 -15.04 -2.69 -4.96
CA ILE A 47 -13.87 -1.98 -4.48
C ILE A 47 -12.64 -2.73 -4.94
N VAL A 48 -11.68 -2.03 -5.51
CA VAL A 48 -10.43 -2.58 -6.01
C VAL A 48 -9.31 -2.04 -5.14
N TRP A 49 -8.62 -2.93 -4.43
CA TRP A 49 -7.34 -2.63 -3.80
C TRP A 49 -6.26 -3.03 -4.79
N TRP A 50 -5.73 -2.02 -5.48
CA TRP A 50 -4.69 -2.20 -6.46
C TRP A 50 -3.31 -2.03 -5.82
N ARG A 51 -2.38 -2.89 -6.21
CA ARG A 51 -0.98 -2.83 -5.80
C ARG A 51 -0.10 -2.98 -7.03
N HIS A 52 0.86 -2.08 -7.16
CA HIS A 52 1.95 -2.24 -8.11
C HIS A 52 2.84 -3.42 -7.68
N PRO A 53 3.40 -4.22 -8.60
CA PRO A 53 4.37 -5.27 -8.26
C PRO A 53 5.52 -4.80 -7.35
N ARG A 54 6.03 -3.58 -7.58
CA ARG A 54 7.04 -2.91 -6.74
C ARG A 54 6.65 -2.80 -5.26
N TYR A 55 5.38 -2.58 -4.95
CA TYR A 55 4.92 -2.54 -3.56
C TYR A 55 5.03 -3.90 -2.87
N LEU A 56 4.70 -4.98 -3.58
CA LEU A 56 4.84 -6.32 -3.02
C LEU A 56 6.30 -6.73 -2.87
N TYR A 57 7.15 -6.31 -3.81
CA TYR A 57 8.59 -6.52 -3.72
C TYR A 57 9.18 -5.77 -2.51
N GLN A 58 8.83 -4.50 -2.32
CA GLN A 58 9.22 -3.73 -1.14
C GLN A 58 8.69 -4.36 0.16
N ALA A 59 7.43 -4.78 0.19
CA ALA A 59 6.85 -5.43 1.36
C ALA A 59 7.58 -6.73 1.72
N ARG A 60 8.10 -7.46 0.72
CA ARG A 60 8.94 -8.64 0.97
C ARG A 60 10.29 -8.26 1.57
N ILE A 61 10.93 -7.19 1.09
CA ILE A 61 12.14 -6.64 1.71
C ILE A 61 11.88 -6.30 3.18
N GLU A 62 10.80 -5.58 3.47
CA GLU A 62 10.43 -5.19 4.84
C GLU A 62 10.22 -6.43 5.72
N SER A 63 9.49 -7.44 5.23
CA SER A 63 9.30 -8.72 5.92
C SER A 63 10.64 -9.41 6.23
N MET A 64 11.53 -9.50 5.25
CA MET A 64 12.85 -10.11 5.43
C MET A 64 13.72 -9.33 6.41
N ALA A 65 13.62 -7.99 6.41
CA ALA A 65 14.35 -7.15 7.35
C ALA A 65 13.90 -7.43 8.78
N TRP A 66 12.58 -7.56 9.02
CA TRP A 66 12.04 -7.96 10.32
C TRP A 66 12.46 -9.37 10.73
N GLU A 67 12.40 -10.33 9.80
CA GLU A 67 12.85 -11.71 10.03
C GLU A 67 14.33 -11.76 10.46
N GLU A 68 15.22 -10.99 9.81
CA GLU A 68 16.65 -10.95 10.12
C GLU A 68 16.99 -10.09 11.36
N ALA A 69 16.22 -9.03 11.62
CA ALA A 69 16.38 -8.22 12.82
C ALA A 69 16.11 -9.03 14.10
N GLY A 70 15.19 -10.00 14.03
CA GLY A 70 14.79 -10.86 15.14
C GLY A 70 13.69 -10.24 16.00
N GLU A 71 13.35 -10.87 17.12
CA GLU A 71 12.38 -10.29 18.07
C GLU A 71 12.89 -8.94 18.60
N GLY A 72 12.02 -7.94 18.57
CA GLY A 72 12.29 -6.64 19.16
C GLY A 72 12.18 -6.67 20.70
N PRO A 73 12.81 -5.70 21.38
CA PRO A 73 12.53 -5.48 22.79
C PRO A 73 11.05 -5.13 22.93
N ARG A 74 10.35 -5.75 23.87
CA ARG A 74 8.89 -5.60 24.05
C ARG A 74 8.57 -4.29 24.77
N ASP A 75 9.16 -3.20 24.31
CA ASP A 75 9.08 -1.88 24.92
C ASP A 75 7.78 -1.18 24.47
N GLU A 76 6.79 -1.10 25.36
CA GLU A 76 5.49 -0.48 25.06
C GLU A 76 5.53 1.06 25.15
N TRP A 77 6.62 1.69 24.71
CA TRP A 77 6.88 3.12 24.84
C TRP A 77 5.82 4.03 24.21
N LEU A 78 5.08 3.52 23.24
CA LEU A 78 3.97 4.22 22.59
C LEU A 78 2.78 4.42 23.54
N PHE A 79 2.52 3.47 24.44
CA PHE A 79 1.31 3.43 25.26
C PHE A 79 1.60 3.62 26.75
N GLU A 80 2.77 3.18 27.21
CA GLU A 80 3.15 3.20 28.62
C GLU A 80 4.10 4.35 28.96
N GLY A 81 3.88 4.98 30.11
CA GLY A 81 4.76 6.04 30.63
C GLY A 81 4.66 7.37 29.87
N GLY A 82 3.63 7.54 29.03
CA GLY A 82 3.35 8.79 28.34
C GLY A 82 2.76 9.89 29.24
N THR A 83 2.85 11.13 28.78
CA THR A 83 2.30 12.31 29.46
C THR A 83 0.90 12.62 28.94
N THR A 84 -0.07 12.80 29.85
CA THR A 84 -1.41 13.25 29.48
C THR A 84 -1.43 14.77 29.33
N ASN A 85 -1.84 15.25 28.16
CA ASN A 85 -2.00 16.67 27.89
C ASN A 85 -3.45 17.11 28.13
N TYR A 86 -3.61 18.24 28.80
CA TYR A 86 -4.91 18.79 29.15
C TYR A 86 -5.13 20.15 28.49
N LYS A 87 -6.35 20.37 27.99
CA LYS A 87 -6.85 21.69 27.63
C LYS A 87 -7.86 22.17 28.65
N HIS A 88 -7.84 23.47 28.91
CA HIS A 88 -8.88 24.10 29.72
C HIS A 88 -10.14 24.32 28.88
N VAL A 89 -11.31 24.05 29.46
CA VAL A 89 -12.61 24.13 28.80
C VAL A 89 -13.63 24.86 29.67
N GLY A 90 -14.60 25.51 29.03
CA GLY A 90 -15.63 26.29 29.69
C GLY A 90 -15.21 27.74 29.98
N LYS A 91 -16.20 28.62 30.19
CA LYS A 91 -16.01 30.07 30.30
C LYS A 91 -15.07 30.50 31.45
N SER A 92 -14.96 29.69 32.51
CA SER A 92 -14.12 29.99 33.66
C SER A 92 -12.67 29.54 33.51
N GLY A 93 -12.34 28.75 32.48
CA GLY A 93 -10.99 28.22 32.26
C GLY A 93 -10.47 27.25 33.33
N LYS A 94 -11.26 26.91 34.36
CA LYS A 94 -10.81 26.06 35.49
C LYS A 94 -10.98 24.56 35.25
N ARG A 95 -11.89 24.16 34.37
CA ARG A 95 -12.14 22.74 34.08
C ARG A 95 -11.14 22.25 33.04
N LYS A 96 -10.36 21.22 33.39
CA LYS A 96 -9.46 20.53 32.45
C LYS A 96 -10.18 19.39 31.74
N LYS A 97 -9.87 19.19 30.46
CA LYS A 97 -10.27 18.01 29.67
C LYS A 97 -9.03 17.48 28.96
N VAL A 98 -8.85 16.16 28.93
CA VAL A 98 -7.79 15.52 28.15
C VAL A 98 -7.93 15.94 26.69
N SER A 99 -6.82 16.41 26.10
CA SER A 99 -6.74 16.82 24.70
C SER A 99 -5.92 15.87 23.85
N SER A 100 -4.87 15.30 24.43
CA SER A 100 -3.96 14.37 23.76
C SER A 100 -3.09 13.64 24.77
N TYR A 101 -2.32 12.66 24.29
CA TYR A 101 -1.26 11.99 25.02
C TYR A 101 0.04 12.19 24.24
N THR A 102 1.14 12.33 24.95
CA THR A 102 2.49 12.31 24.38
C THR A 102 3.19 11.05 24.86
N SER A 103 3.51 10.14 23.95
CA SER A 103 4.29 8.94 24.26
C SER A 103 5.66 9.32 24.85
N ARG A 104 6.23 8.44 25.68
CA ARG A 104 7.62 8.63 26.13
C ARG A 104 8.58 8.38 24.97
N SER A 105 9.88 8.55 25.22
CA SER A 105 10.89 8.08 24.26
C SER A 105 11.02 6.55 24.31
N PRO A 106 11.33 5.90 23.17
CA PRO A 106 11.73 4.49 23.18
C PRO A 106 12.98 4.29 24.03
N SER A 107 13.06 3.11 24.65
CA SER A 107 14.26 2.64 25.35
C SER A 107 15.47 2.57 24.42
N GLU A 108 16.67 2.54 25.01
CA GLU A 108 17.91 2.39 24.25
C GLU A 108 17.90 1.09 23.43
N GLU A 109 17.47 -0.02 24.02
CA GLU A 109 17.32 -1.31 23.33
C GLU A 109 16.38 -1.20 22.12
N GLN A 110 15.23 -0.53 22.28
CA GLN A 110 14.26 -0.34 21.21
C GLN A 110 14.83 0.50 20.07
N ARG A 111 15.59 1.54 20.40
CA ARG A 111 16.29 2.35 19.40
C ARG A 111 17.33 1.53 18.64
N LEU A 112 18.19 0.79 19.36
CA LEU A 112 19.20 -0.08 18.75
C LEU A 112 18.58 -1.15 17.84
N HIS A 113 17.43 -1.70 18.23
CA HIS A 113 16.70 -2.65 17.40
C HIS A 113 16.19 -2.01 16.10
N TYR A 114 15.58 -0.82 16.16
CA TYR A 114 15.14 -0.11 14.96
C TYR A 114 16.31 0.35 14.08
N ASP A 115 17.44 0.74 14.67
CA ASP A 115 18.65 1.08 13.93
C ASP A 115 19.19 -0.14 13.17
N LYS A 116 19.23 -1.31 13.83
CA LYS A 116 19.58 -2.59 13.19
C LYS A 116 18.62 -2.92 12.05
N LEU A 117 17.31 -2.83 12.29
CA LEU A 117 16.29 -3.07 11.27
C LEU A 117 16.49 -2.16 10.05
N GLY A 118 16.70 -0.87 10.26
CA GLY A 118 16.93 0.10 9.19
C GLY A 118 18.21 -0.17 8.39
N GLN A 119 19.28 -0.63 9.04
CA GLN A 119 20.51 -1.05 8.35
C GLN A 119 20.29 -2.28 7.47
N ILE A 120 19.58 -3.29 7.98
CA ILE A 120 19.23 -4.50 7.22
C ILE A 120 18.33 -4.14 6.04
N GLU A 121 17.28 -3.36 6.25
CA GLU A 121 16.37 -2.94 5.21
C GLU A 121 17.10 -2.14 4.13
N THR A 122 18.00 -1.23 4.52
CA THR A 122 18.83 -0.47 3.58
C THR A 122 19.71 -1.39 2.73
N ARG A 123 20.34 -2.40 3.34
CA ARG A 123 21.13 -3.40 2.63
C ARG A 123 20.27 -4.20 1.65
N LEU A 124 19.13 -4.71 2.09
CA LEU A 124 18.22 -5.49 1.24
C LEU A 124 17.64 -4.67 0.08
N LYS A 125 17.25 -3.41 0.33
CA LYS A 125 16.85 -2.47 -0.75
C LYS A 125 17.99 -2.22 -1.72
N LYS A 126 19.23 -2.16 -1.22
CA LYS A 126 20.41 -1.89 -2.04
C LYS A 126 20.81 -3.05 -2.93
N ASP A 127 20.84 -4.25 -2.37
CA ASP A 127 21.28 -5.42 -3.10
C ASP A 127 20.14 -5.96 -3.97
N GLY A 128 18.88 -5.72 -3.58
CA GLY A 128 17.73 -6.43 -4.10
C GLY A 128 17.65 -7.85 -3.54
N ILE A 129 16.51 -8.50 -3.73
CA ILE A 129 16.21 -9.85 -3.21
C ILE A 129 15.80 -10.76 -4.36
N ASP A 130 15.92 -12.07 -4.16
CA ASP A 130 15.44 -13.07 -5.11
C ASP A 130 13.93 -13.25 -4.95
N GLN A 131 13.16 -12.36 -5.59
CA GLN A 131 11.71 -12.34 -5.56
C GLN A 131 11.16 -12.00 -6.93
N GLU A 132 10.30 -12.85 -7.45
CA GLU A 132 9.48 -12.56 -8.63
C GLU A 132 8.08 -12.15 -8.18
N VAL A 133 7.57 -11.03 -8.70
CA VAL A 133 6.19 -10.61 -8.51
C VAL A 133 5.48 -10.59 -9.85
N ARG A 134 4.42 -11.39 -9.97
CA ARG A 134 3.61 -11.51 -11.19
C ARG A 134 2.26 -10.81 -11.04
N PRO A 135 1.66 -10.33 -12.13
CA PRO A 135 0.30 -9.80 -12.11
C PRO A 135 -0.65 -10.90 -11.64
N SER A 136 -1.53 -10.55 -10.71
CA SER A 136 -2.46 -11.50 -10.13
C SER A 136 -3.70 -10.77 -9.66
N TRP A 137 -4.83 -11.48 -9.60
CA TRP A 137 -6.01 -10.90 -8.98
C TRP A 137 -6.86 -11.97 -8.31
N LYS A 138 -7.53 -11.57 -7.24
CA LYS A 138 -8.53 -12.38 -6.55
C LYS A 138 -9.67 -11.48 -6.13
N TRP A 139 -10.88 -12.01 -6.17
CA TRP A 139 -12.07 -11.29 -5.73
C TRP A 139 -12.87 -12.10 -4.72
N GLY A 140 -13.54 -11.40 -3.82
CA GLY A 140 -14.32 -11.97 -2.74
C GLY A 140 -15.51 -11.09 -2.38
N ARG A 141 -16.49 -11.67 -1.70
CA ARG A 141 -17.66 -10.93 -1.24
C ARG A 141 -17.41 -10.39 0.16
N LEU A 142 -17.62 -9.09 0.33
CA LEU A 142 -17.66 -8.41 1.62
C LEU A 142 -19.12 -8.19 2.02
N SER A 143 -19.35 -7.79 3.28
CA SER A 143 -20.69 -7.39 3.75
C SER A 143 -21.25 -6.19 2.98
N TRP A 144 -20.37 -5.33 2.46
CA TRP A 144 -20.69 -4.04 1.84
C TRP A 144 -20.27 -3.89 0.38
N ALA A 145 -19.50 -4.80 -0.23
CA ALA A 145 -19.13 -4.75 -1.65
C ALA A 145 -18.61 -6.11 -2.15
N MET A 146 -18.29 -6.18 -3.45
CA MET A 146 -17.35 -7.15 -3.98
C MET A 146 -15.94 -6.54 -3.89
N GLY A 147 -15.05 -7.17 -3.13
CA GLY A 147 -13.66 -6.73 -2.99
C GLY A 147 -12.77 -7.42 -4.00
N ILE A 148 -11.87 -6.67 -4.62
CA ILE A 148 -10.87 -7.17 -5.56
C ILE A 148 -9.50 -6.79 -5.04
N ASN A 149 -8.62 -7.78 -4.88
CA ASN A 149 -7.19 -7.54 -4.74
C ASN A 149 -6.59 -7.69 -6.12
N LEU A 150 -6.04 -6.62 -6.68
CA LEU A 150 -5.44 -6.59 -8.01
C LEU A 150 -3.97 -6.23 -7.90
N VAL A 151 -3.12 -7.02 -8.54
CA VAL A 151 -1.70 -6.77 -8.73
C VAL A 151 -1.47 -6.63 -10.23
N ALA A 152 -1.09 -5.43 -10.66
CA ALA A 152 -0.88 -5.12 -12.07
C ALA A 152 0.14 -3.97 -12.21
N PRO A 153 1.00 -3.99 -13.24
CA PRO A 153 2.03 -2.97 -13.46
C PRO A 153 1.46 -1.72 -14.14
N LEU A 154 0.53 -1.05 -13.46
CA LEU A 154 -0.03 0.23 -13.89
C LEU A 154 0.60 1.35 -13.05
N GLU A 155 0.87 2.51 -13.65
CA GLU A 155 1.20 3.70 -12.86
C GLU A 155 -0.09 4.46 -12.55
N VAL A 156 -0.22 4.92 -11.32
CA VAL A 156 -1.38 5.62 -10.77
C VAL A 156 -0.92 6.85 -10.01
N ARG A 157 -0.91 7.99 -10.71
CA ARG A 157 -0.40 9.29 -10.26
C ARG A 157 -1.47 10.37 -10.26
N ASN A 158 -2.65 10.06 -10.78
CA ASN A 158 -3.78 10.97 -10.93
C ASN A 158 -5.10 10.20 -11.06
N GLU A 159 -6.22 10.94 -11.06
CA GLU A 159 -7.56 10.36 -11.17
C GLU A 159 -7.84 9.68 -12.52
N GLN A 160 -7.18 10.10 -13.60
CA GLN A 160 -7.34 9.45 -14.89
C GLN A 160 -6.69 8.06 -14.90
N GLU A 161 -5.50 7.94 -14.31
CA GLU A 161 -4.77 6.67 -14.25
C GLU A 161 -5.42 5.66 -13.30
N VAL A 162 -6.01 6.11 -12.18
CA VAL A 162 -6.78 5.20 -11.33
C VAL A 162 -8.07 4.73 -12.02
N ALA A 163 -8.60 5.48 -12.98
CA ALA A 163 -9.71 5.03 -13.81
C ALA A 163 -9.31 3.81 -14.68
N GLU A 164 -8.08 3.76 -15.18
CA GLU A 164 -7.57 2.61 -15.93
C GLU A 164 -7.52 1.33 -15.07
N VAL A 165 -7.18 1.45 -13.78
CA VAL A 165 -7.27 0.34 -12.82
C VAL A 165 -8.71 -0.16 -12.73
N ALA A 166 -9.69 0.74 -12.62
CA ALA A 166 -11.10 0.37 -12.58
C ALA A 166 -11.58 -0.27 -13.90
N HIS A 167 -11.08 0.22 -15.05
CA HIS A 167 -11.37 -0.34 -16.36
C HIS A 167 -10.81 -1.76 -16.52
N LEU A 168 -9.54 -1.99 -16.16
CA LEU A 168 -8.91 -3.31 -16.12
C LEU A 168 -9.71 -4.27 -15.24
N ALA A 169 -9.99 -3.86 -14.00
CA ALA A 169 -10.77 -4.68 -13.06
C ALA A 169 -12.15 -5.04 -13.62
N ARG A 170 -12.85 -4.09 -14.25
CA ARG A 170 -14.15 -4.33 -14.89
C ARG A 170 -14.04 -5.36 -16.02
N LYS A 171 -13.07 -5.23 -16.92
CA LYS A 171 -12.85 -6.19 -18.02
C LYS A 171 -12.53 -7.60 -17.49
N LEU A 172 -11.73 -7.70 -16.42
CA LEU A 172 -11.42 -8.98 -15.75
C LEU A 172 -12.68 -9.64 -15.15
N ILE A 173 -13.52 -8.87 -14.44
CA ILE A 173 -14.79 -9.37 -13.88
C ILE A 173 -15.72 -9.88 -14.98
N LEU A 174 -15.82 -9.12 -16.08
CA LEU A 174 -16.63 -9.48 -17.23
C LEU A 174 -16.00 -10.59 -18.09
N ARG A 175 -14.82 -11.08 -17.71
CA ARG A 175 -14.04 -12.11 -18.44
C ARG A 175 -13.75 -11.74 -19.89
N GLN A 176 -13.61 -10.45 -20.16
CA GLN A 176 -13.29 -9.92 -21.49
C GLN A 176 -11.79 -10.03 -21.79
N ILE A 177 -10.97 -9.98 -20.74
CA ILE A 177 -9.51 -10.12 -20.80
C ILE A 177 -9.02 -10.98 -19.63
N THR A 178 -7.77 -11.38 -19.70
CA THR A 178 -6.99 -11.98 -18.61
C THR A 178 -5.75 -11.13 -18.36
N LEU A 179 -5.15 -11.23 -17.17
CA LEU A 179 -3.89 -10.53 -16.88
C LEU A 179 -2.74 -11.00 -17.79
N GLU A 180 -2.73 -12.27 -18.19
CA GLU A 180 -1.72 -12.79 -19.13
C GLU A 180 -1.88 -12.19 -20.53
N GLN A 181 -3.10 -11.87 -20.97
CA GLN A 181 -3.32 -11.18 -22.24
C GLN A 181 -2.91 -9.71 -22.19
N GLU A 182 -3.16 -9.04 -21.06
CA GLU A 182 -2.85 -7.63 -20.88
C GLU A 182 -1.36 -7.39 -20.62
N PHE A 183 -0.72 -8.30 -19.86
CA PHE A 183 0.68 -8.20 -19.42
C PHE A 183 1.41 -9.53 -19.69
N PRO A 184 1.57 -9.92 -20.96
CA PRO A 184 2.12 -11.23 -21.33
C PRO A 184 3.54 -11.41 -20.83
N GLY A 185 3.78 -12.49 -20.09
CA GLY A 185 5.09 -12.82 -19.53
C GLY A 185 5.66 -11.79 -18.55
N PHE A 186 4.86 -10.83 -18.07
CA PHE A 186 5.37 -9.80 -17.15
C PHE A 186 5.81 -10.40 -15.82
N VAL A 187 7.01 -10.04 -15.41
CA VAL A 187 7.60 -10.35 -14.10
C VAL A 187 8.26 -9.08 -13.61
N TYR A 188 8.01 -8.72 -12.35
CA TYR A 188 8.80 -7.73 -11.64
C TYR A 188 9.79 -8.45 -10.75
N ASP A 189 11.07 -8.30 -11.04
CA ASP A 189 12.14 -9.01 -10.34
C ASP A 189 13.18 -8.06 -9.72
N ARG A 190 14.32 -8.63 -9.34
CA ARG A 190 15.45 -7.89 -8.80
C ARG A 190 16.00 -6.81 -9.75
N TYR A 191 16.06 -7.11 -11.04
CA TYR A 191 16.55 -6.19 -12.06
C TYR A 191 15.64 -4.95 -12.12
N ASP A 192 14.32 -5.16 -12.18
CA ASP A 192 13.35 -4.07 -12.22
C ASP A 192 13.38 -3.22 -10.96
N TRP A 193 13.49 -3.85 -9.79
CA TRP A 193 13.66 -3.14 -8.53
C TRP A 193 14.88 -2.22 -8.53
N LEU A 194 16.05 -2.74 -8.89
CA LEU A 194 17.28 -1.95 -8.90
C LEU A 194 17.19 -0.80 -9.91
N LYS A 195 16.59 -1.06 -11.08
CA LYS A 195 16.33 -0.04 -12.09
C LYS A 195 15.44 1.09 -11.56
N ASP A 196 14.34 0.77 -10.88
CA ASP A 196 13.44 1.76 -10.25
C ASP A 196 14.16 2.59 -9.18
N GLN A 197 15.15 2.02 -8.50
CA GLN A 197 16.00 2.74 -7.53
C GLN A 197 17.09 3.61 -8.19
N GLY A 198 17.12 3.71 -9.53
CA GLY A 198 18.15 4.43 -10.27
C GLY A 198 19.53 3.76 -10.22
N ARG A 199 19.58 2.43 -10.07
CA ARG A 199 20.82 1.65 -9.95
C ARG A 199 20.94 0.69 -11.13
N GLU A 200 22.11 0.65 -11.75
CA GLU A 200 22.40 -0.38 -12.74
C GLU A 200 22.50 -1.75 -12.04
N PRO A 201 21.74 -2.75 -12.47
CA PRO A 201 21.89 -4.09 -11.96
C PRO A 201 23.25 -4.62 -12.38
N ALA A 202 24.04 -5.12 -11.43
CA ALA A 202 25.31 -5.78 -11.73
C ALA A 202 25.03 -6.96 -12.68
N PRO A 203 25.81 -7.14 -13.77
CA PRO A 203 25.58 -8.23 -14.70
C PRO A 203 25.61 -9.57 -13.95
N SER A 204 24.53 -10.34 -14.09
CA SER A 204 24.43 -11.69 -13.57
C SER A 204 25.48 -12.57 -14.23
N LEU A 205 26.45 -13.06 -13.44
CA LEU A 205 27.47 -14.03 -13.87
C LEU A 205 26.87 -15.44 -13.97
N LEU A 206 25.80 -15.61 -14.73
CA LEU A 206 25.25 -16.91 -15.09
C LEU A 206 25.09 -16.99 -16.60
N GLY A 207 26.08 -17.63 -17.24
CA GLY A 207 26.02 -18.01 -18.64
C GLY A 207 27.23 -17.55 -19.45
N GLN A 208 28.39 -18.18 -19.22
CA GLN A 208 29.29 -18.45 -20.34
C GLN A 208 29.41 -19.97 -20.49
N PRO A 209 29.28 -20.51 -21.72
CA PRO A 209 29.45 -21.94 -22.01
C PRO A 209 30.88 -22.41 -21.77
#